data_AF-A0A7C3DNN0-F1
#
_entry.id   AF-A0A7C3DNN0-F1
#
_cell.length_a   1.000
_cell.length_b   1.000
_cell.length_c   1.000
_cell.angle_alpha   90.00
_cell.angle_beta   90.00
_cell.angle_gamma   90.00
#
_symmetry.space_group_name_H-M   'P 1'
#
loop_
_entity.id
_entity.type
_entity.pdbx_description
1 polymer ?
#
loop_
_entity_poly.entity_id
_entity_poly.type
_entity_poly.pdbx_seq_one_letter_code
_entity_poly.pdbx_strand_id
1 'polypeptide(L)'
;MRKTTSIRGPAALAVCALALVAPGSPKNAVERPFKLEGQYTLTVNLATGTGVHEGFGVASHTGKFVTRADVWVDAAGHNYGVGTCIAANGDEIFWQSGFSPEWTVEWIGGTGRFQNASGGWRILFSSMTDMYVDPDGNWVMTFVYTGEGTITYGPGNQVSRPMKWSGQNVVVADFSTAPTGIVHWWIVEESGKGTHVGAFTCEGAGELNLLTGHSTATGLIIAANRDRLFWEFQRLPGAEYFTLTIIGGTGRFENASGVFKGFPTVTQQVWDGPLLYMYQDIEGIGRLIY
;
A
#
# COMPACT_ATOMS: atom_id res chain seq x y z
N MET A 1 4.65 23.79 68.72
CA MET A 1 5.70 23.15 67.91
C MET A 1 5.06 22.35 66.79
N ARG A 2 5.12 22.83 65.55
CA ARG A 2 4.64 22.12 64.34
C ARG A 2 5.76 21.20 63.85
N LYS A 3 5.51 19.89 63.77
CA LYS A 3 6.36 18.92 63.06
C LYS A 3 5.86 18.81 61.62
N THR A 4 6.62 19.35 60.69
CA THR A 4 6.48 19.14 59.25
C THR A 4 7.12 17.80 58.87
N THR A 5 6.30 16.84 58.45
CA THR A 5 6.76 15.56 57.92
C THR A 5 6.97 15.70 56.41
N SER A 6 8.23 15.74 56.00
CA SER A 6 8.67 15.73 54.60
C SER A 6 8.59 14.31 54.06
N ILE A 7 7.66 14.04 53.13
CA ILE A 7 7.61 12.80 52.35
C ILE A 7 8.57 12.96 51.17
N ARG A 8 9.71 12.27 51.22
CA ARG A 8 10.60 12.07 50.07
C ARG A 8 10.09 10.85 49.30
N GLY A 9 9.46 11.07 48.15
CA GLY A 9 9.15 9.98 47.20
C GLY A 9 10.40 9.59 46.42
N PRO A 10 10.65 8.29 46.17
CA PRO A 10 11.70 7.88 45.25
C PRO A 10 11.29 8.23 43.81
N ALA A 11 12.12 9.04 43.15
CA ALA A 11 12.08 9.23 41.71
C ALA A 11 12.42 7.89 41.04
N ALA A 12 11.41 7.19 40.53
CA ALA A 12 11.60 6.08 39.61
C ALA A 12 12.15 6.66 38.30
N LEU A 13 13.46 6.51 38.08
CA LEU A 13 14.11 6.80 36.81
C LEU A 13 13.47 5.90 35.75
N ALA A 14 12.66 6.49 34.89
CA ALA A 14 12.24 5.90 33.64
C ALA A 14 13.49 5.70 32.76
N VAL A 15 14.06 4.49 32.80
CA VAL A 15 14.92 4.01 31.73
C VAL A 15 14.00 3.74 30.55
N CYS A 16 13.71 4.80 29.78
CA CYS A 16 13.13 4.66 28.46
C CYS A 16 14.07 3.77 27.66
N ALA A 17 13.59 2.56 27.37
CA ALA A 17 14.21 1.61 26.49
C ALA A 17 14.48 2.27 25.15
N LEU A 18 15.70 2.80 24.98
CA LEU A 18 16.37 2.90 23.69
C LEU A 18 16.69 1.46 23.26
N ALA A 19 15.65 0.71 22.89
CA ALA A 19 15.82 -0.40 22.00
C ALA A 19 16.37 0.24 20.72
N LEU A 20 17.69 0.17 20.53
CA LEU A 20 18.28 0.34 19.22
C LEU A 20 17.49 -0.60 18.31
N VAL A 21 16.66 -0.02 17.45
CA VAL A 21 16.07 -0.73 16.33
C VAL A 21 17.27 -1.17 15.51
N ALA A 22 17.72 -2.40 15.75
CA ALA A 22 18.72 -3.02 14.90
C ALA A 22 18.20 -2.82 13.47
N PRO A 23 19.02 -2.31 12.54
CA PRO A 23 18.61 -2.22 11.14
C PRO A 23 18.18 -3.63 10.76
N GLY A 24 16.87 -3.81 10.60
CA GLY A 24 16.30 -5.12 10.30
C GLY A 24 17.04 -5.63 9.07
N SER A 25 17.55 -6.86 9.15
CA SER A 25 18.29 -7.48 8.05
C SER A 25 17.61 -7.13 6.73
N PRO A 26 18.33 -6.56 5.74
CA PRO A 26 17.73 -6.14 4.49
C PRO A 26 16.88 -7.28 3.97
N LYS A 27 15.56 -7.08 3.98
CA LYS A 27 14.63 -8.15 3.65
C LYS A 27 14.88 -8.56 2.20
N ASN A 28 14.96 -9.86 1.97
CA ASN A 28 15.30 -10.43 0.67
C ASN A 28 14.34 -9.91 -0.40
N ALA A 29 14.88 -9.49 -1.53
CA ALA A 29 14.08 -9.15 -2.69
C ALA A 29 13.26 -10.37 -3.13
N VAL A 30 12.02 -10.15 -3.55
CA VAL A 30 11.09 -11.22 -3.95
C VAL A 30 10.92 -11.21 -5.45
N GLU A 31 11.27 -12.31 -6.10
CA GLU A 31 10.99 -12.54 -7.52
C GLU A 31 9.51 -12.91 -7.70
N ARG A 32 8.84 -12.26 -8.66
CA ARG A 32 7.42 -12.47 -8.97
C ARG A 32 7.19 -12.58 -10.48
N PRO A 33 6.21 -13.39 -10.93
CA PRO A 33 5.84 -13.45 -12.34
C PRO A 33 5.31 -12.11 -12.85
N PHE A 34 5.85 -11.64 -13.98
CA PHE A 34 5.47 -10.39 -14.60
C PHE A 34 4.70 -10.64 -15.89
N LYS A 35 3.55 -9.97 -16.05
CA LYS A 35 2.75 -9.98 -17.28
C LYS A 35 2.31 -8.56 -17.62
N LEU A 36 2.32 -8.21 -18.90
CA LEU A 36 1.77 -6.95 -19.39
C LEU A 36 1.00 -7.11 -20.70
N GLU A 37 0.17 -6.12 -20.98
CA GLU A 37 -0.40 -5.81 -22.28
C GLU A 37 -0.35 -4.29 -22.48
N GLY A 38 -0.13 -3.85 -23.71
CA GLY A 38 -0.05 -2.42 -24.00
C GLY A 38 -0.08 -2.09 -25.48
N GLN A 39 -0.05 -0.79 -25.73
CA GLN A 39 0.14 -0.21 -27.04
C GLN A 39 1.27 0.81 -26.96
N TYR A 40 2.09 0.86 -28.01
CA TYR A 40 3.07 1.92 -28.13
C TYR A 40 3.25 2.43 -29.56
N THR A 41 3.70 3.67 -29.66
CA THR A 41 4.12 4.33 -30.89
C THR A 41 5.63 4.50 -30.86
N LEU A 42 6.30 4.06 -31.91
CA LEU A 42 7.73 4.20 -32.14
C LEU A 42 7.95 5.14 -33.31
N THR A 43 8.67 6.24 -33.06
CA THR A 43 9.08 7.22 -34.07
C THR A 43 10.59 7.16 -34.24
N VAL A 44 11.08 6.79 -35.42
CA VAL A 44 12.51 6.63 -35.71
C VAL A 44 12.94 7.59 -36.81
N ASN A 45 13.98 8.38 -36.54
CA ASN A 45 14.68 9.12 -37.57
C ASN A 45 15.64 8.19 -38.32
N LEU A 46 15.33 7.88 -39.58
CA LEU A 46 16.12 6.93 -40.37
C LEU A 46 17.53 7.44 -40.72
N ALA A 47 17.74 8.76 -40.71
CA ALA A 47 19.05 9.33 -41.02
C ALA A 47 20.04 9.20 -39.85
N THR A 48 19.55 9.29 -38.61
CA THR A 48 20.38 9.16 -37.40
C THR A 48 20.31 7.78 -36.76
N GLY A 49 19.30 6.98 -37.10
CA GLY A 49 19.00 5.71 -36.44
C GLY A 49 18.48 5.87 -35.01
N THR A 50 18.10 7.08 -34.58
CA THR A 50 17.59 7.34 -33.23
C THR A 50 16.07 7.52 -33.24
N GLY A 51 15.40 7.20 -32.15
CA GLY A 51 13.96 7.35 -32.04
C GLY A 51 13.45 7.49 -30.63
N VAL A 52 12.14 7.69 -30.55
CA VAL A 52 11.40 7.75 -29.29
C VAL A 52 10.28 6.73 -29.34
N HIS A 53 10.13 6.01 -28.24
CA HIS A 53 9.04 5.08 -27.99
C HIS A 53 8.15 5.65 -26.89
N GLU A 54 6.85 5.78 -27.15
CA GLU A 54 5.85 6.22 -26.17
C GLU A 54 4.67 5.26 -26.16
N GLY A 55 4.22 4.84 -24.98
CA GLY A 55 3.16 3.85 -24.87
C GLY A 55 2.40 3.88 -23.55
N PHE A 56 1.37 3.04 -23.48
CA PHE A 56 0.56 2.83 -22.29
C PHE A 56 0.06 1.38 -22.24
N GLY A 57 -0.31 0.92 -21.05
CA GLY A 57 -0.79 -0.43 -20.88
C GLY A 57 -1.22 -0.77 -19.46
N VAL A 58 -1.36 -2.07 -19.21
CA VAL A 58 -1.62 -2.64 -17.89
C VAL A 58 -0.62 -3.77 -17.63
N ALA A 59 -0.04 -3.82 -16.43
CA ALA A 59 0.81 -4.92 -16.00
C ALA A 59 0.48 -5.41 -14.58
N SER A 60 0.84 -6.66 -14.28
CA SER A 60 0.52 -7.34 -13.02
C SER A 60 1.02 -6.61 -11.77
N HIS A 61 2.14 -5.88 -11.86
CA HIS A 61 2.75 -5.19 -10.72
C HIS A 61 2.58 -3.66 -10.74
N THR A 62 2.49 -3.05 -11.92
CA THR A 62 2.35 -1.59 -12.06
C THR A 62 0.90 -1.13 -12.12
N GLY A 63 -0.05 -2.03 -12.40
CA GLY A 63 -1.41 -1.65 -12.77
C GLY A 63 -1.39 -0.96 -14.14
N LYS A 64 -2.19 0.11 -14.30
CA LYS A 64 -2.06 0.98 -15.48
C LYS A 64 -0.69 1.65 -15.49
N PHE A 65 -0.08 1.77 -16.65
CA PHE A 65 1.18 2.47 -16.80
C PHE A 65 1.23 3.31 -18.08
N VAL A 66 2.13 4.29 -18.08
CA VAL A 66 2.63 4.96 -19.29
C VAL A 66 4.13 4.71 -19.39
N THR A 67 4.68 4.64 -20.60
CA THR A 67 6.11 4.41 -20.83
C THR A 67 6.65 5.41 -21.85
N ARG A 68 7.88 5.86 -21.63
CA ARG A 68 8.66 6.62 -22.60
C ARG A 68 10.09 6.11 -22.62
N ALA A 69 10.65 5.97 -23.81
CA ALA A 69 12.00 5.48 -24.02
C ALA A 69 12.70 6.16 -25.19
N ASP A 70 14.00 6.31 -25.05
CA ASP A 70 14.89 6.64 -26.15
C ASP A 70 15.37 5.33 -26.76
N VAL A 71 15.33 5.24 -28.09
CA VAL A 71 15.76 4.05 -28.83
C VAL A 71 16.79 4.42 -29.88
N TRP A 72 17.65 3.47 -30.24
CA TRP A 72 18.61 3.65 -31.30
C TRP A 72 18.94 2.35 -32.01
N VAL A 73 19.38 2.47 -33.26
CA VAL A 73 19.79 1.39 -34.13
C VAL A 73 21.30 1.46 -34.35
N ASP A 74 22.01 0.36 -34.14
CA ASP A 74 23.44 0.30 -34.44
C ASP A 74 23.72 0.09 -35.94
N ALA A 75 25.00 0.10 -36.34
CA ALA A 75 25.40 -0.10 -37.73
C ALA A 75 25.08 -1.50 -38.29
N ALA A 76 24.80 -2.47 -37.42
CA ALA A 76 24.38 -3.82 -37.79
C ALA A 76 22.84 -3.94 -37.89
N GLY A 77 22.10 -2.86 -37.65
CA GLY A 77 20.64 -2.85 -37.68
C GLY A 77 19.98 -3.35 -36.40
N HIS A 78 20.74 -3.49 -35.31
CA HIS A 78 20.19 -3.93 -34.04
C HIS A 78 19.54 -2.77 -33.29
N ASN A 79 18.39 -3.04 -32.66
CA ASN A 79 17.65 -2.04 -31.89
C ASN A 79 18.00 -2.13 -30.41
N TYR A 80 18.15 -0.98 -29.79
CA TYR A 80 18.40 -0.79 -28.36
C TYR A 80 17.43 0.25 -27.82
N GLY A 81 17.21 0.23 -26.51
CA GLY A 81 16.37 1.22 -25.86
C GLY A 81 16.61 1.31 -24.37
N VAL A 82 16.41 2.50 -23.82
CA VAL A 82 16.32 2.75 -22.38
C VAL A 82 15.08 3.57 -22.11
N GLY A 83 14.33 3.19 -21.08
CA GLY A 83 13.05 3.82 -20.83
C GLY A 83 12.61 3.79 -19.38
N THR A 84 11.50 4.49 -19.16
CA THR A 84 10.84 4.59 -17.86
C THR A 84 9.37 4.25 -18.01
N CYS A 85 8.90 3.31 -17.19
CA CYS A 85 7.49 3.00 -17.00
C CYS A 85 6.99 3.71 -15.73
N ILE A 86 5.98 4.56 -15.85
CA ILE A 86 5.33 5.22 -14.71
C ILE A 86 4.07 4.43 -14.35
N ALA A 87 4.06 3.84 -13.17
CA ALA A 87 2.95 3.04 -12.65
C ALA A 87 1.77 3.90 -12.17
N ALA A 88 0.60 3.27 -11.97
CA ALA A 88 -0.63 3.97 -11.56
C ALA A 88 -0.52 4.72 -10.22
N ASN A 89 0.45 4.35 -9.37
CA ASN A 89 0.71 5.01 -8.09
C ASN A 89 1.79 6.10 -8.16
N GLY A 90 2.31 6.40 -9.36
CA GLY A 90 3.36 7.39 -9.59
C GLY A 90 4.79 6.88 -9.40
N ASP A 91 4.98 5.62 -9.00
CA ASP A 91 6.32 5.03 -8.94
C ASP A 91 6.84 4.77 -10.37
N GLU A 92 8.15 4.90 -10.54
CA GLU A 92 8.85 4.72 -11.80
C GLU A 92 9.59 3.38 -11.80
N ILE A 93 9.61 2.68 -12.93
CA ILE A 93 10.46 1.52 -13.18
C ILE A 93 11.31 1.79 -14.41
N PHE A 94 12.63 1.65 -14.25
CA PHE A 94 13.60 1.88 -15.30
C PHE A 94 13.91 0.56 -16.00
N TRP A 95 14.03 0.62 -17.32
CA TRP A 95 14.29 -0.56 -18.13
C TRP A 95 15.28 -0.28 -19.24
N GLN A 96 15.93 -1.33 -19.70
CA GLN A 96 16.75 -1.34 -20.90
C GLN A 96 16.41 -2.54 -21.78
N SER A 97 16.50 -2.38 -23.09
CA SER A 97 16.42 -3.47 -24.05
C SER A 97 17.71 -3.54 -24.85
N GLY A 98 18.32 -4.72 -24.85
CA GLY A 98 19.44 -5.03 -25.72
C GLY A 98 18.98 -5.71 -27.00
N PHE A 99 19.91 -5.88 -27.94
CA PHE A 99 19.69 -6.74 -29.08
C PHE A 99 19.43 -8.18 -28.63
N SER A 100 18.24 -8.67 -28.93
CA SER A 100 17.89 -10.07 -28.79
C SER A 100 16.95 -10.43 -29.94
N PRO A 101 17.12 -11.60 -30.59
CA PRO A 101 16.15 -12.10 -31.57
C PRO A 101 14.73 -12.23 -30.97
N GLU A 102 14.62 -12.17 -29.64
CA GLU A 102 13.37 -12.32 -28.90
C GLU A 102 12.83 -11.03 -28.28
N TRP A 103 13.45 -9.85 -28.51
CA TRP A 103 13.05 -8.57 -27.90
C TRP A 103 12.89 -8.66 -26.37
N THR A 104 14.00 -8.94 -25.70
CA THR A 104 14.06 -9.01 -24.24
C THR A 104 14.31 -7.63 -23.63
N VAL A 105 13.58 -7.33 -22.57
CA VAL A 105 13.72 -6.12 -21.77
C VAL A 105 14.14 -6.51 -20.36
N GLU A 106 15.05 -5.75 -19.77
CA GLU A 106 15.56 -5.91 -18.42
C GLU A 106 15.11 -4.75 -17.53
N TRP A 107 14.67 -5.05 -16.32
CA TRP A 107 14.47 -4.04 -15.28
C TRP A 107 15.82 -3.67 -14.68
N ILE A 108 16.14 -2.39 -14.64
CA ILE A 108 17.43 -1.88 -14.14
C ILE A 108 17.28 -1.01 -12.90
N GLY A 109 16.06 -0.88 -12.38
CA GLY A 109 15.78 -0.17 -11.14
C GLY A 109 14.40 0.45 -11.13
N GLY A 110 14.19 1.35 -10.17
CA GLY A 110 12.94 2.08 -10.04
C GLY A 110 12.92 2.95 -8.79
N THR A 111 11.77 3.56 -8.53
CA THR A 111 11.50 4.39 -7.35
C THR A 111 10.39 3.76 -6.50
N GLY A 112 10.21 4.27 -5.28
CA GLY A 112 9.15 3.81 -4.37
C GLY A 112 9.20 2.30 -4.13
N ARG A 113 8.12 1.59 -4.47
CA ARG A 113 8.05 0.13 -4.28
C ARG A 113 8.96 -0.66 -5.21
N PHE A 114 9.41 -0.06 -6.31
CA PHE A 114 10.27 -0.67 -7.31
C PHE A 114 11.75 -0.29 -7.15
N GLN A 115 12.12 0.25 -5.99
CA GLN A 115 13.53 0.50 -5.73
C GLN A 115 14.33 -0.80 -5.83
N ASN A 116 15.41 -0.76 -6.61
CA ASN A 116 16.24 -1.91 -6.96
C ASN A 116 15.48 -3.02 -7.71
N ALA A 117 14.43 -2.67 -8.47
CA ALA A 117 13.76 -3.63 -9.34
C ALA A 117 14.75 -4.23 -10.34
N SER A 118 14.70 -5.55 -10.52
CA SER A 118 15.48 -6.33 -11.47
C SER A 118 14.63 -7.44 -12.10
N GLY A 119 15.22 -8.23 -13.00
CA GLY A 119 14.52 -9.24 -13.79
C GLY A 119 14.33 -8.80 -15.23
N GLY A 120 13.42 -9.43 -15.95
CA GLY A 120 13.20 -9.10 -17.36
C GLY A 120 12.00 -9.80 -17.94
N TRP A 121 11.58 -9.35 -19.12
CA TRP A 121 10.44 -9.90 -19.84
C TRP A 121 10.69 -9.89 -21.34
N ARG A 122 9.93 -10.72 -22.03
CA ARG A 122 9.92 -10.81 -23.48
C ARG A 122 8.75 -10.01 -24.03
N ILE A 123 8.98 -9.20 -25.06
CA ILE A 123 7.91 -8.54 -25.80
C ILE A 123 7.37 -9.50 -26.87
N LEU A 124 6.04 -9.63 -26.93
CA LEU A 124 5.32 -10.39 -27.94
C LEU A 124 4.40 -9.44 -28.71
N PHE A 125 4.81 -9.06 -29.92
CA PHE A 125 4.00 -8.23 -30.81
C PHE A 125 2.76 -9.00 -31.23
N SER A 126 1.59 -8.44 -30.92
CA SER A 126 0.30 -9.04 -31.27
C SER A 126 -0.18 -8.53 -32.63
N SER A 127 -0.07 -7.22 -32.87
CA SER A 127 -0.44 -6.60 -34.15
C SER A 127 0.23 -5.27 -34.35
N MET A 128 0.45 -4.90 -35.60
CA MET A 128 0.80 -3.55 -36.02
C MET A 128 -0.47 -2.85 -36.48
N THR A 129 -0.77 -1.70 -35.88
CA THR A 129 -2.01 -0.95 -36.11
C THR A 129 -1.83 0.19 -37.09
N ASP A 130 -0.61 0.75 -37.18
CA ASP A 130 -0.29 1.83 -38.09
C ASP A 130 1.20 1.80 -38.47
N MET A 131 1.49 2.26 -39.69
CA MET A 131 2.84 2.45 -40.20
C MET A 131 2.84 3.51 -41.30
N TYR A 132 3.60 4.58 -41.11
CA TYR A 132 3.76 5.64 -42.11
C TYR A 132 5.09 6.38 -41.95
N VAL A 133 5.38 7.28 -42.89
CA VAL A 133 6.48 8.24 -42.79
C VAL A 133 5.88 9.63 -42.58
N ASP A 134 6.29 10.32 -41.52
CA ASP A 134 5.79 11.66 -41.20
C ASP A 134 6.40 12.74 -42.14
N PRO A 135 5.90 13.99 -42.12
CA PRO A 135 6.42 15.07 -42.96
C PRO A 135 7.91 15.41 -42.73
N ASP A 136 8.46 15.06 -41.57
CA ASP A 136 9.86 15.26 -41.21
C ASP A 136 10.75 14.08 -41.66
N GLY A 137 10.15 13.06 -42.28
CA GLY A 137 10.84 11.88 -42.77
C GLY A 137 11.09 10.80 -41.71
N ASN A 138 10.47 10.90 -40.54
CA ASN A 138 10.57 9.86 -39.51
C ASN A 138 9.64 8.69 -39.84
N TRP A 139 10.10 7.49 -39.56
CA TRP A 139 9.27 6.29 -39.62
C TRP A 139 8.48 6.14 -38.34
N VAL A 140 7.15 6.11 -38.45
CA VAL A 140 6.22 5.99 -37.33
C VAL A 140 5.52 4.64 -37.42
N MET A 141 5.54 3.88 -36.32
CA MET A 141 4.88 2.58 -36.21
C MET A 141 4.13 2.48 -34.88
N THR A 142 2.91 1.94 -34.92
CA THR A 142 2.13 1.69 -33.70
C THR A 142 1.88 0.19 -33.52
N PHE A 143 2.29 -0.35 -32.38
CA PHE A 143 2.17 -1.77 -32.05
C PHE A 143 1.25 -2.00 -30.86
N VAL A 144 0.52 -3.10 -30.90
CA VAL A 144 -0.10 -3.73 -29.73
C VAL A 144 0.77 -4.92 -29.34
N TYR A 145 1.08 -5.04 -28.05
CA TYR A 145 2.01 -6.04 -27.55
C TYR A 145 1.54 -6.63 -26.22
N THR A 146 1.94 -7.86 -25.98
CA THR A 146 1.91 -8.49 -24.67
C THR A 146 3.34 -8.78 -24.23
N GLY A 147 3.53 -9.14 -22.97
CA GLY A 147 4.83 -9.53 -22.47
C GLY A 147 4.75 -10.38 -21.22
N GLU A 148 5.69 -11.31 -21.10
CA GLU A 148 5.80 -12.22 -19.97
C GLU A 148 7.25 -12.34 -19.51
N GLY A 149 7.44 -12.47 -18.20
CA GLY A 149 8.76 -12.56 -17.58
C GLY A 149 8.71 -12.57 -16.07
N THR A 150 9.74 -11.99 -15.44
CA THR A 150 9.83 -11.83 -13.99
C THR A 150 10.19 -10.40 -13.62
N ILE A 151 9.81 -10.01 -12.41
CA ILE A 151 10.30 -8.82 -11.75
C ILE A 151 10.66 -9.16 -10.32
N THR A 152 11.84 -8.76 -9.89
CA THR A 152 12.34 -8.91 -8.53
C THR A 152 12.45 -7.54 -7.93
N TYR A 153 11.78 -7.28 -6.82
CA TYR A 153 11.94 -6.03 -6.07
C TYR A 153 11.84 -6.30 -4.58
N GLY A 154 12.51 -5.47 -3.79
CA GLY A 154 12.44 -5.54 -2.33
C GLY A 154 11.06 -5.17 -1.81
N PRO A 155 10.79 -5.35 -0.50
CA PRO A 155 9.84 -4.46 0.15
C PRO A 155 10.43 -3.07 -0.04
N GLY A 156 9.93 -2.30 -1.01
CA GLY A 156 10.48 -0.98 -1.29
C GLY A 156 10.47 -0.12 -0.04
N ASN A 157 11.11 1.05 -0.10
CA ASN A 157 11.08 1.96 1.05
C ASN A 157 9.63 2.23 1.43
N GLN A 158 9.19 1.65 2.56
CA GLN A 158 7.82 1.85 3.01
C GLN A 158 7.62 3.34 3.18
N VAL A 159 6.60 3.89 2.51
CA VAL A 159 6.40 5.33 2.52
C VAL A 159 5.44 5.64 3.64
N SER A 160 5.89 6.47 4.59
CA SER A 160 4.99 7.00 5.61
C SER A 160 4.06 8.05 5.00
N ARG A 161 2.78 7.71 4.83
CA ARG A 161 1.76 8.60 4.24
C ARG A 161 0.71 9.00 5.29
N PRO A 162 0.28 10.27 5.30
CA PRO A 162 -0.84 10.69 6.15
C PRO A 162 -2.12 9.98 5.70
N MET A 163 -2.89 9.44 6.64
CA MET A 163 -4.15 8.77 6.37
C MET A 163 -5.29 9.49 7.05
N LYS A 164 -6.40 9.67 6.32
CA LYS A 164 -7.71 10.04 6.87
C LYS A 164 -8.70 8.97 6.50
N TRP A 165 -9.65 8.71 7.37
CA TRP A 165 -10.75 7.81 7.11
C TRP A 165 -12.04 8.27 7.78
N SER A 166 -13.16 7.85 7.21
CA SER A 166 -14.50 8.09 7.74
C SER A 166 -15.37 6.89 7.41
N GLY A 167 -16.25 6.49 8.31
CA GLY A 167 -17.15 5.37 8.10
C GLY A 167 -18.30 5.34 9.10
N GLN A 168 -19.12 4.31 8.97
CA GLN A 168 -20.19 4.00 9.91
C GLN A 168 -20.01 2.57 10.36
N ASN A 169 -20.29 2.29 11.63
CA ASN A 169 -20.29 0.93 12.13
C ASN A 169 -21.41 0.63 13.11
N VAL A 170 -21.62 -0.68 13.27
CA VAL A 170 -22.49 -1.28 14.28
C VAL A 170 -21.61 -2.17 15.15
N VAL A 171 -21.45 -1.77 16.41
CA VAL A 171 -20.74 -2.53 17.42
C VAL A 171 -21.75 -3.15 18.38
N VAL A 172 -21.59 -4.44 18.66
CA VAL A 172 -22.36 -5.13 19.70
C VAL A 172 -21.48 -5.36 20.90
N ALA A 173 -21.97 -4.99 22.08
CA ALA A 173 -21.36 -5.29 23.36
C ALA A 173 -22.24 -6.27 24.15
N ASP A 174 -21.67 -7.39 24.60
CA ASP A 174 -22.37 -8.41 25.37
C ASP A 174 -22.13 -8.22 26.87
N PHE A 175 -23.18 -7.80 27.57
CA PHE A 175 -23.19 -7.60 29.02
C PHE A 175 -23.52 -8.87 29.81
N SER A 176 -23.67 -10.04 29.16
CA SER A 176 -23.86 -11.31 29.86
C SER A 176 -22.70 -11.65 30.80
N THR A 177 -21.48 -11.20 30.45
CA THR A 177 -20.26 -11.37 31.25
C THR A 177 -19.96 -10.20 32.18
N ALA A 178 -20.77 -9.13 32.17
CA ALA A 178 -20.53 -7.92 32.95
C ALA A 178 -20.30 -8.14 34.47
N PRO A 179 -20.93 -9.14 35.15
CA PRO A 179 -20.64 -9.44 36.55
C PRO A 179 -19.17 -9.82 36.83
N THR A 180 -18.43 -10.26 35.82
CA THR A 180 -16.98 -10.55 35.91
C THR A 180 -16.11 -9.29 35.79
N GLY A 181 -16.72 -8.15 35.46
CA GLY A 181 -16.03 -6.89 35.15
C GLY A 181 -15.55 -6.79 33.70
N ILE A 182 -15.82 -7.78 32.85
CA ILE A 182 -15.45 -7.79 31.43
C ILE A 182 -16.71 -7.82 30.55
N VAL A 183 -16.72 -6.99 29.51
CA VAL A 183 -17.73 -6.97 28.44
C VAL A 183 -17.04 -7.28 27.13
N HIS A 184 -17.44 -8.35 26.46
CA HIS A 184 -16.95 -8.65 25.11
C HIS A 184 -17.70 -7.80 24.09
N TRP A 185 -17.03 -7.39 23.03
CA TRP A 185 -17.67 -6.66 21.95
C TRP A 185 -17.09 -7.04 20.59
N TRP A 186 -17.87 -6.87 19.53
CA TRP A 186 -17.44 -7.10 18.17
C TRP A 186 -18.14 -6.16 17.19
N ILE A 187 -17.49 -5.97 16.04
CA ILE A 187 -18.03 -5.21 14.91
C ILE A 187 -18.91 -6.16 14.11
N VAL A 188 -20.20 -5.83 13.98
CA VAL A 188 -21.16 -6.58 13.15
C VAL A 188 -21.09 -6.11 11.70
N GLU A 189 -21.02 -4.80 11.51
CA GLU A 189 -20.92 -4.17 10.21
C GLU A 189 -20.09 -2.91 10.35
N GLU A 190 -19.14 -2.71 9.46
CA GLU A 190 -18.45 -1.45 9.31
C GLU A 190 -18.13 -1.22 7.85
N SER A 191 -18.42 -0.02 7.36
CA SER A 191 -18.02 0.41 6.03
C SER A 191 -17.58 1.87 6.04
N GLY A 192 -16.65 2.21 5.16
CA GLY A 192 -16.14 3.58 5.09
C GLY A 192 -15.28 3.84 3.88
N LYS A 193 -14.61 4.99 3.91
CA LYS A 193 -13.61 5.42 2.92
C LYS A 193 -12.36 5.92 3.63
N GLY A 194 -11.19 5.53 3.15
CA GLY A 194 -9.90 6.04 3.60
C GLY A 194 -8.99 6.43 2.44
N THR A 195 -8.11 7.40 2.66
CA THR A 195 -7.28 7.99 1.59
C THR A 195 -6.42 6.98 0.82
N HIS A 196 -5.93 5.94 1.50
CA HIS A 196 -5.06 4.92 0.89
C HIS A 196 -5.76 3.58 0.67
N VAL A 197 -6.73 3.26 1.52
CA VAL A 197 -7.49 2.01 1.46
C VAL A 197 -8.69 2.07 0.50
N GLY A 198 -9.10 3.26 0.08
CA GLY A 198 -10.30 3.45 -0.75
C GLY A 198 -11.57 3.18 0.06
N ALA A 199 -12.62 2.69 -0.59
CA ALA A 199 -13.74 2.09 0.14
C ALA A 199 -13.25 0.87 0.92
N PHE A 200 -13.76 0.64 2.12
CA PHE A 200 -13.35 -0.48 2.95
C PHE A 200 -14.49 -1.03 3.79
N THR A 201 -14.33 -2.25 4.27
CA THR A 201 -15.08 -2.82 5.41
C THR A 201 -14.13 -3.17 6.55
N CYS A 202 -14.65 -3.28 7.78
CA CYS A 202 -13.84 -3.64 8.94
C CYS A 202 -14.51 -4.77 9.73
N GLU A 203 -13.68 -5.65 10.28
CA GLU A 203 -14.08 -6.71 11.20
C GLU A 203 -13.16 -6.63 12.42
N GLY A 204 -13.69 -6.89 13.62
CA GLY A 204 -12.89 -6.88 14.83
C GLY A 204 -13.67 -7.28 16.06
N ALA A 205 -12.95 -7.75 17.08
CA ALA A 205 -13.52 -8.13 18.35
C ALA A 205 -12.55 -7.85 19.48
N GLY A 206 -13.09 -7.62 20.66
CA GLY A 206 -12.30 -7.35 21.85
C GLY A 206 -13.10 -7.30 23.11
N GLU A 207 -12.52 -6.61 24.09
CA GLU A 207 -12.99 -6.59 25.46
C GLU A 207 -12.96 -5.17 26.01
N LEU A 208 -13.89 -4.88 26.91
CA LEU A 208 -13.94 -3.70 27.75
C LEU A 208 -13.88 -4.16 29.20
N ASN A 209 -12.86 -3.72 29.93
CA ASN A 209 -12.78 -3.90 31.36
C ASN A 209 -13.58 -2.79 32.05
N LEU A 210 -14.71 -3.13 32.65
CA LEU A 210 -15.61 -2.19 33.33
C LEU A 210 -15.02 -1.57 34.61
N LEU A 211 -14.03 -2.23 35.23
CA LEU A 211 -13.38 -1.72 36.44
C LEU A 211 -12.38 -0.62 36.11
N THR A 212 -11.63 -0.78 35.03
CA THR A 212 -10.61 0.19 34.62
C THR A 212 -11.12 1.18 33.59
N GLY A 213 -12.12 0.81 32.77
CA GLY A 213 -12.54 1.52 31.58
C GLY A 213 -11.62 1.31 30.36
N HIS A 214 -10.66 0.39 30.46
CA HIS A 214 -9.72 0.08 29.39
C HIS A 214 -10.35 -0.89 28.39
N SER A 215 -10.19 -0.62 27.10
CA SER A 215 -10.65 -1.52 26.04
C SER A 215 -9.53 -1.88 25.06
N THR A 216 -9.51 -3.14 24.64
CA THR A 216 -8.54 -3.70 23.69
C THR A 216 -9.26 -4.58 22.69
N ALA A 217 -8.80 -4.58 21.44
CA ALA A 217 -9.35 -5.46 20.39
C ALA A 217 -8.30 -5.77 19.33
N THR A 218 -8.59 -6.74 18.49
CA THR A 218 -7.87 -6.99 17.24
C THR A 218 -8.86 -7.15 16.11
N GLY A 219 -8.39 -6.96 14.89
CA GLY A 219 -9.24 -7.11 13.72
C GLY A 219 -8.51 -6.83 12.42
N LEU A 220 -9.29 -6.64 11.37
CA LEU A 220 -8.78 -6.32 10.05
C LEU A 220 -9.66 -5.32 9.30
N ILE A 221 -9.03 -4.54 8.44
CA ILE A 221 -9.68 -3.69 7.44
C ILE A 221 -9.52 -4.38 6.09
N ILE A 222 -10.61 -4.53 5.33
CA ILE A 222 -10.62 -5.05 3.96
C ILE A 222 -10.77 -3.86 3.01
N ALA A 223 -9.73 -3.55 2.26
CA ALA A 223 -9.75 -2.49 1.26
C ALA A 223 -10.55 -2.88 0.00
N ALA A 224 -10.89 -1.89 -0.83
CA ALA A 224 -11.68 -2.08 -2.07
C ALA A 224 -11.04 -3.10 -3.04
N ASN A 225 -9.72 -3.23 -3.02
CA ASN A 225 -8.98 -4.20 -3.84
C ASN A 225 -8.82 -5.57 -3.16
N ARG A 226 -9.54 -5.83 -2.06
CA ARG A 226 -9.50 -7.04 -1.22
C ARG A 226 -8.21 -7.26 -0.44
N ASP A 227 -7.26 -6.32 -0.50
CA ASP A 227 -6.11 -6.34 0.40
C ASP A 227 -6.55 -6.05 1.83
N ARG A 228 -5.83 -6.64 2.79
CA ARG A 228 -6.16 -6.56 4.21
C ARG A 228 -5.12 -5.75 4.96
N LEU A 229 -5.54 -5.02 5.99
CA LEU A 229 -4.68 -4.45 7.03
C LEU A 229 -5.08 -5.09 8.36
N PHE A 230 -4.11 -5.56 9.14
CA PHE A 230 -4.33 -6.12 10.46
C PHE A 230 -4.06 -5.06 11.52
N TRP A 231 -4.92 -4.97 12.53
CA TRP A 231 -4.82 -3.94 13.55
C TRP A 231 -4.98 -4.45 14.98
N GLU A 232 -4.38 -3.71 15.90
CA GLU A 232 -4.64 -3.75 17.33
C GLU A 232 -5.30 -2.44 17.76
N PHE A 233 -6.26 -2.54 18.65
CA PHE A 233 -7.04 -1.42 19.17
C PHE A 233 -6.75 -1.23 20.64
N GLN A 234 -6.67 0.03 21.05
CA GLN A 234 -6.63 0.40 22.46
C GLN A 234 -7.45 1.65 22.72
N ARG A 235 -8.27 1.64 23.76
CA ARG A 235 -8.91 2.83 24.31
C ARG A 235 -8.66 2.93 25.80
N LEU A 236 -8.01 4.01 26.22
CA LEU A 236 -7.73 4.31 27.61
C LEU A 236 -8.96 4.95 28.30
N PRO A 237 -9.09 4.82 29.63
CA PRO A 237 -10.21 5.40 30.37
C PRO A 237 -10.23 6.92 30.22
N GLY A 238 -11.40 7.49 29.93
CA GLY A 238 -11.56 8.94 29.74
C GLY A 238 -10.98 9.48 28.43
N ALA A 239 -10.42 8.64 27.55
CA ALA A 239 -9.93 9.09 26.26
C ALA A 239 -11.09 9.42 25.30
N GLU A 240 -10.98 10.59 24.66
CA GLU A 240 -11.90 11.06 23.61
C GLU A 240 -11.75 10.28 22.30
N TYR A 241 -10.65 9.56 22.14
CA TYR A 241 -10.34 8.75 20.95
C TYR A 241 -9.86 7.36 21.35
N PHE A 242 -9.92 6.44 20.39
CA PHE A 242 -9.20 5.17 20.45
C PHE A 242 -7.99 5.19 19.53
N THR A 243 -7.01 4.35 19.82
CA THR A 243 -5.83 4.14 18.99
C THR A 243 -5.99 2.84 18.21
N LEU A 244 -5.75 2.88 16.91
CA LEU A 244 -5.54 1.70 16.07
C LEU A 244 -4.08 1.63 15.65
N THR A 245 -3.41 0.54 15.96
CA THR A 245 -2.06 0.23 15.52
C THR A 245 -2.13 -0.77 14.39
N ILE A 246 -1.66 -0.42 13.19
CA ILE A 246 -1.51 -1.39 12.11
C ILE A 246 -0.27 -2.23 12.37
N ILE A 247 -0.47 -3.55 12.40
CA ILE A 247 0.58 -4.54 12.69
C ILE A 247 0.95 -5.39 11.46
N GLY A 248 0.27 -5.19 10.33
CA GLY A 248 0.57 -5.87 9.08
C GLY A 248 -0.51 -5.69 8.04
N GLY A 249 -0.39 -6.44 6.95
CA GLY A 249 -1.39 -6.51 5.89
C GLY A 249 -1.03 -7.49 4.79
N THR A 250 -1.82 -7.51 3.71
CA THR A 250 -1.63 -8.37 2.53
C THR A 250 -1.55 -7.55 1.25
N GLY A 251 -1.06 -8.16 0.17
CA GLY A 251 -1.03 -7.53 -1.16
C GLY A 251 -0.23 -6.22 -1.14
N ARG A 252 -0.85 -5.09 -1.51
CA ARG A 252 -0.17 -3.78 -1.48
C ARG A 252 0.14 -3.28 -0.08
N PHE A 253 -0.48 -3.87 0.95
CA PHE A 253 -0.26 -3.55 2.35
C PHE A 253 0.59 -4.61 3.06
N GLU A 254 1.30 -5.46 2.31
CA GLU A 254 2.21 -6.42 2.89
C GLU A 254 3.27 -5.70 3.75
N ASN A 255 3.35 -6.06 5.03
CA ASN A 255 4.16 -5.40 6.06
C ASN A 255 3.73 -3.99 6.46
N ALA A 256 2.51 -3.56 6.13
CA ALA A 256 2.03 -2.25 6.53
C ALA A 256 2.13 -2.06 8.05
N SER A 257 2.47 -0.84 8.47
CA SER A 257 2.47 -0.43 9.87
C SER A 257 1.91 0.98 10.00
N GLY A 258 1.55 1.40 11.20
CA GLY A 258 0.98 2.73 11.39
C GLY A 258 0.22 2.87 12.68
N VAL A 259 -0.14 4.11 12.98
CA VAL A 259 -0.95 4.44 14.16
C VAL A 259 -2.00 5.47 13.73
N PHE A 260 -3.25 5.19 14.10
CA PHE A 260 -4.40 6.05 13.88
C PHE A 260 -5.08 6.40 15.18
N LYS A 261 -5.68 7.58 15.23
CA LYS A 261 -6.67 7.97 16.23
C LYS A 261 -8.04 7.93 15.58
N GLY A 262 -8.98 7.24 16.19
CA GLY A 262 -10.38 7.20 15.78
C GLY A 262 -11.28 7.90 16.79
N PHE A 263 -12.26 8.64 16.28
CA PHE A 263 -13.19 9.50 17.02
C PHE A 263 -14.61 9.01 16.73
N PRO A 264 -15.14 8.08 17.54
CA PRO A 264 -16.48 7.56 17.35
C PRO A 264 -17.53 8.54 17.90
N THR A 265 -18.57 8.79 17.12
CA THR A 265 -19.77 9.51 17.54
C THR A 265 -20.92 8.52 17.56
N VAL A 266 -21.41 8.19 18.76
CA VAL A 266 -22.57 7.30 18.91
C VAL A 266 -23.83 8.05 18.46
N THR A 267 -24.50 7.53 17.44
CA THR A 267 -25.72 8.12 16.87
C THR A 267 -26.98 7.45 17.41
N GLN A 268 -26.90 6.15 17.74
CA GLN A 268 -28.02 5.39 18.29
C GLN A 268 -27.52 4.26 19.21
N GLN A 269 -28.32 3.94 20.22
CA GLN A 269 -28.12 2.78 21.09
C GLN A 269 -29.42 1.98 21.21
N VAL A 270 -29.34 0.66 21.11
CA VAL A 270 -30.48 -0.26 21.24
C VAL A 270 -30.09 -1.44 22.12
N TRP A 271 -30.94 -1.77 23.10
CA TRP A 271 -30.77 -2.95 23.93
C TRP A 271 -31.63 -4.10 23.42
N ASP A 272 -31.04 -5.29 23.34
CA ASP A 272 -31.74 -6.57 23.10
C ASP A 272 -31.24 -7.60 24.10
N GLY A 273 -31.98 -7.76 25.20
CA GLY A 273 -31.56 -8.57 26.34
C GLY A 273 -30.20 -8.10 26.91
N PRO A 274 -29.18 -8.97 26.99
CA PRO A 274 -27.85 -8.60 27.47
C PRO A 274 -27.01 -7.86 26.42
N LEU A 275 -27.48 -7.73 25.18
CA LEU A 275 -26.72 -7.13 24.08
C LEU A 275 -27.04 -5.64 23.95
N LEU A 276 -26.00 -4.82 23.88
CA LEU A 276 -26.09 -3.42 23.51
C LEU A 276 -25.56 -3.23 22.09
N TYR A 277 -26.44 -2.80 21.19
CA TYR A 277 -26.10 -2.38 19.85
C TYR A 277 -25.79 -0.88 19.85
N MET A 278 -24.61 -0.52 19.37
CA MET A 278 -24.17 0.87 19.21
C MET A 278 -23.97 1.16 17.73
N TYR A 279 -24.70 2.13 17.21
CA TYR A 279 -24.53 2.67 15.86
C TYR A 279 -23.64 3.91 15.97
N GLN A 280 -22.58 3.97 15.17
CA GLN A 280 -21.57 5.03 15.29
C GLN A 280 -21.18 5.55 13.92
N ASP A 281 -20.99 6.88 13.85
CA ASP A 281 -20.17 7.49 12.81
C ASP A 281 -18.74 7.55 13.34
N ILE A 282 -17.75 7.20 12.53
CA ILE A 282 -16.35 7.20 12.93
C ILE A 282 -15.55 8.04 11.95
N GLU A 283 -14.77 8.96 12.49
CA GLU A 283 -13.69 9.63 11.76
C GLU A 283 -12.35 9.23 12.34
N GLY A 284 -11.31 9.22 11.52
CA GLY A 284 -9.97 9.03 12.06
C GLY A 284 -8.84 9.56 11.19
N ILE A 285 -7.73 9.79 11.87
CA ILE A 285 -6.52 10.38 11.29
C ILE A 285 -5.28 9.64 11.80
N GLY A 286 -4.23 9.61 10.99
CA GLY A 286 -2.93 9.13 11.44
C GLY A 286 -1.96 8.94 10.29
N ARG A 287 -1.09 7.94 10.41
CA ARG A 287 -0.11 7.62 9.37
C ARG A 287 -0.08 6.13 9.10
N LEU A 288 -0.07 5.79 7.81
CA LEU A 288 0.12 4.43 7.31
C LEU A 288 1.48 4.38 6.59
N ILE A 289 2.28 3.38 6.92
CA ILE A 289 3.58 3.07 6.34
C ILE A 289 3.39 1.78 5.55
N TYR A 290 3.50 1.84 4.23
CA TYR A 290 3.31 0.71 3.32
C TYR A 290 4.02 0.95 1.99
#